data_AF-A0A969PA88-F1
#
_entry.id   AF-A0A969PA88-F1
#
_cell.length_a   1.000
_cell.length_b   1.000
_cell.length_c   1.000
_cell.angle_alpha   90.00
_cell.angle_beta   90.00
_cell.angle_gamma   90.00
#
_symmetry.space_group_name_H-M   'P 1'
#
loop_
_entity.id
_entity.type
_entity.pdbx_description
1 polymer ?
#
loop_
_entity_poly.entity_id
_entity_poly.type
_entity_poly.pdbx_seq_one_letter_code
_entity_poly.pdbx_strand_id
1 'polypeptide(L)'
;MVMMSGIGAAWALPPAEDVPEEVLRTQIILDARSPIDGKPMTPAEYAELQAELQAPLDSPTKLSPKVTRLIRLLKLRRFLKRYLPFIPVK
;
A
#
# COMPACT_ATOMS: atom_id res chain seq x y z
N MET A 1 -41.63 8.10 37.31
CA MET A 1 -41.60 9.53 36.96
C MET A 1 -40.77 9.65 35.68
N VAL A 2 -41.45 9.78 34.55
CA VAL A 2 -40.84 9.93 33.21
C VAL A 2 -40.94 11.42 32.85
N MET A 3 -39.84 12.01 32.39
CA MET A 3 -39.86 13.30 31.69
C MET A 3 -38.89 13.24 30.50
N MET A 4 -39.47 13.21 29.28
CA MET A 4 -38.86 13.59 28.00
C MET A 4 -38.62 15.11 28.01
N SER A 5 -37.63 15.73 27.34
CA SER A 5 -37.56 16.02 25.89
C SER A 5 -36.48 17.12 25.78
N GLY A 6 -35.43 17.04 24.96
CA GLY A 6 -35.47 17.15 23.51
C GLY A 6 -34.52 18.27 23.04
N ILE A 7 -33.23 17.96 22.93
CA ILE A 7 -32.32 18.60 21.96
C ILE A 7 -31.94 17.46 21.02
N GLY A 8 -32.32 17.59 19.75
CA GLY A 8 -32.35 16.50 18.78
C GLY A 8 -31.09 15.64 18.84
N ALA A 9 -31.27 14.37 19.21
CA ALA A 9 -30.23 13.37 19.07
C ALA A 9 -29.84 13.34 17.60
N ALA A 10 -28.67 13.85 17.27
CA ALA A 10 -28.10 13.69 15.95
C ALA A 10 -27.80 12.20 15.79
N TRP A 11 -28.72 11.46 15.17
CA TRP A 11 -28.60 10.03 14.85
C TRP A 11 -27.36 9.69 14.00
N ALA A 12 -26.65 10.71 13.51
CA ALA A 12 -25.45 10.60 12.69
C ALA A 12 -24.14 10.73 13.48
N LEU A 13 -24.19 11.08 14.78
CA LEU A 13 -22.97 11.13 15.59
C LEU A 13 -22.59 9.71 16.03
N PRO A 14 -21.29 9.34 15.97
CA PRO A 14 -20.82 8.09 16.52
C PRO A 14 -21.10 8.02 18.04
N PRO A 15 -21.20 6.81 18.62
CA PRO A 15 -21.40 6.65 20.06
C PRO A 15 -20.30 7.38 20.85
N ALA A 16 -20.62 7.85 22.05
CA ALA A 16 -19.69 8.66 22.84
C ALA A 16 -18.45 7.87 23.28
N GLU A 17 -18.55 6.54 23.31
CA GLU A 17 -17.45 5.62 23.60
C GLU A 17 -16.54 5.37 22.39
N ASP A 18 -16.98 5.73 21.18
CA ASP A 18 -16.17 5.52 19.98
C ASP A 18 -15.04 6.55 19.92
N VAL A 19 -13.85 6.06 19.57
CA VAL A 19 -12.67 6.92 19.43
C VAL A 19 -12.83 7.75 18.15
N PRO A 20 -12.70 9.09 18.20
CA PRO A 20 -12.76 9.92 17.02
C PRO A 20 -11.65 9.55 16.01
N GLU A 21 -11.99 9.63 14.73
CA GLU A 21 -11.09 9.30 13.63
C GLU A 21 -9.81 10.18 13.63
N GLU A 22 -9.92 11.44 14.05
CA GLU A 22 -8.78 12.34 14.17
C GLU A 22 -7.74 11.83 15.18
N VAL A 23 -8.19 11.13 16.23
CA VAL A 23 -7.31 10.51 17.21
C VAL A 23 -6.70 9.24 16.62
N LEU A 24 -7.48 8.38 15.97
CA LEU A 24 -6.99 7.14 15.34
C LEU A 24 -5.89 7.41 14.31
N ARG A 25 -6.03 8.47 13.51
CA ARG A 25 -5.01 8.89 12.53
C ARG A 25 -3.67 9.29 13.15
N THR A 26 -3.67 9.67 14.43
CA THR A 26 -2.44 10.02 15.17
C THR A 26 -1.85 8.85 15.96
N GLN A 27 -2.54 7.71 16.04
CA GLN A 27 -2.04 6.55 16.77
C GLN A 27 -0.87 5.90 16.01
N ILE A 28 0.26 5.75 16.70
CA ILE A 28 1.43 5.05 16.18
C ILE A 28 1.24 3.56 16.51
N ILE A 29 0.98 2.76 15.48
CA ILE A 29 0.84 1.30 15.62
C ILE A 29 2.24 0.70 15.65
N LEU A 30 2.71 0.32 16.85
CA LEU A 30 3.99 -0.35 17.06
C LEU A 30 3.86 -1.87 17.00
N ASP A 31 2.66 -2.39 17.27
CA ASP A 31 2.39 -3.82 17.30
C ASP A 31 2.20 -4.36 15.88
N ALA A 32 2.85 -5.49 15.60
CA ALA A 32 2.66 -6.20 14.36
C ALA A 32 1.24 -6.77 14.28
N ARG A 33 0.65 -6.77 13.08
CA ARG A 33 -0.71 -7.28 12.81
C ARG A 33 -0.75 -8.12 11.55
N SER A 34 -1.61 -9.14 11.54
CA SER A 34 -1.83 -10.02 10.39
C SER A 34 -2.23 -9.21 9.15
N PRO A 35 -1.56 -9.40 7.99
CA PRO A 35 -1.92 -8.72 6.75
C PRO A 35 -3.31 -9.07 6.22
N ILE A 36 -3.83 -10.24 6.61
CA ILE A 36 -5.10 -10.78 6.10
C ILE A 36 -6.26 -10.38 7.02
N ASP A 37 -6.08 -10.56 8.34
CA ASP A 37 -7.17 -10.42 9.31
C ASP A 37 -7.04 -9.21 10.24
N GLY A 38 -5.91 -8.48 10.21
CA GLY A 38 -5.67 -7.31 11.06
C GLY A 38 -5.56 -7.60 12.57
N LYS A 39 -5.57 -8.87 12.97
CA LYS A 39 -5.39 -9.31 14.37
C LYS A 39 -3.96 -9.05 14.84
N PRO A 40 -3.75 -8.74 16.14
CA PRO A 40 -2.40 -8.63 16.70
C PRO A 40 -1.65 -9.95 16.54
N MET A 41 -0.36 -9.87 16.20
CA MET A 41 0.52 -11.03 16.09
C MET A 41 1.70 -10.90 17.06
N THR A 42 2.28 -12.04 17.41
CA THR A 42 3.45 -12.09 18.28
C THR A 42 4.72 -11.70 17.53
N PRO A 43 5.78 -11.25 18.22
CA PRO A 43 7.07 -10.92 17.59
C PRO A 43 7.70 -12.11 16.84
N ALA A 44 7.48 -13.34 17.32
CA ALA A 44 7.99 -14.55 16.69
C ALA A 44 7.29 -14.82 15.34
N GLU A 45 5.96 -14.80 15.33
CA GLU A 45 5.16 -14.93 14.10
C GLU A 45 5.49 -13.82 13.08
N TYR A 46 5.72 -12.59 13.56
CA TYR A 46 6.16 -11.49 12.69
C TYR A 46 7.53 -11.75 12.08
N ALA A 47 8.49 -12.27 12.85
CA ALA A 47 9.82 -12.60 12.34
C ALA A 47 9.78 -13.70 11.27
N GLU A 48 8.93 -14.71 11.47
CA GLU A 48 8.70 -15.77 10.48
C GLU A 48 8.07 -15.22 9.20
N LEU A 49 7.01 -14.41 9.31
CA LEU A 49 6.37 -13.75 8.17
C LEU A 49 7.38 -12.85 7.43
N GLN A 50 8.21 -12.13 8.16
CA GLN A 50 9.23 -11.26 7.59
C GLN A 50 10.28 -12.07 6.80
N ALA A 51 10.66 -13.25 7.28
CA ALA A 51 11.56 -14.16 6.58
C ALA A 51 10.92 -14.71 5.29
N GLU A 52 9.63 -15.04 5.31
CA GLU A 52 8.89 -15.48 4.12
C GLU A 52 8.78 -14.35 3.07
N LEU A 53 8.50 -13.12 3.50
CA LEU A 53 8.41 -11.96 2.59
C LEU A 53 9.76 -11.55 2.01
N GLN A 54 10.84 -11.75 2.75
CA GLN A 54 12.20 -11.48 2.29
C GLN A 54 12.79 -12.65 1.49
N ALA A 55 12.16 -13.82 1.52
CA ALA A 55 12.53 -14.91 0.63
C ALA A 55 12.48 -14.35 -0.81
N PRO A 56 13.57 -14.47 -1.59
CA PRO A 56 13.56 -14.02 -2.96
C PRO A 56 12.39 -14.70 -3.67
N LEU A 57 11.41 -13.93 -4.12
CA LEU A 57 10.42 -14.45 -5.04
C LEU A 57 11.22 -15.08 -6.19
N ASP A 58 11.16 -16.39 -6.33
CA ASP A 58 12.03 -17.24 -7.16
C ASP A 58 12.03 -16.89 -8.65
N SER A 59 11.33 -15.84 -9.05
CA SER A 59 11.56 -15.16 -10.31
C SER A 59 11.18 -13.70 -10.16
N PRO A 60 12.10 -12.74 -10.41
CA PRO A 60 11.66 -11.39 -10.75
C PRO A 60 10.70 -11.55 -11.92
N THR A 61 9.44 -11.12 -11.75
CA THR A 61 8.33 -11.30 -12.70
C THR A 61 8.87 -11.25 -14.12
N LYS A 62 9.10 -12.43 -14.71
CA LYS A 62 9.83 -12.52 -15.98
C LYS A 62 8.91 -11.94 -17.05
N LEU A 63 9.09 -10.67 -17.36
CA LEU A 63 8.37 -10.01 -18.43
C LEU A 63 8.54 -10.85 -19.69
N SER A 64 7.46 -11.00 -20.47
CA SER A 64 7.53 -11.74 -21.73
C SER A 64 8.74 -11.24 -22.56
N PRO A 65 9.49 -12.14 -23.22
CA PRO A 65 10.67 -11.74 -23.99
C PRO A 65 10.38 -10.63 -25.01
N LYS A 66 9.15 -10.61 -25.56
CA LYS A 66 8.66 -9.57 -26.47
C LYS A 66 8.61 -8.18 -25.81
N VAL A 67 8.05 -8.07 -24.61
CA VAL A 67 7.97 -6.81 -23.87
C VAL A 67 9.36 -6.30 -23.50
N THR A 68 10.21 -7.20 -23.00
CA THR A 68 11.61 -6.87 -22.67
C THR A 68 12.36 -6.32 -23.89
N ARG A 69 12.19 -6.96 -25.06
CA ARG A 69 12.80 -6.49 -26.32
C ARG A 69 12.26 -5.13 -26.72
N LEU A 70 10.95 -4.91 -26.65
CA LEU A 70 10.34 -3.61 -26.98
C LEU A 70 10.87 -2.49 -26.07
N ILE A 71 10.95 -2.72 -24.76
CA ILE A 71 11.47 -1.72 -23.81
C ILE A 71 12.93 -1.37 -24.14
N ARG A 72 13.77 -2.36 -24.47
CA ARG A 72 15.17 -2.13 -24.87
C ARG A 72 15.26 -1.27 -26.15
N LEU A 73 14.44 -1.56 -27.16
CA LEU A 73 14.38 -0.77 -28.39
C LEU A 73 13.94 0.68 -28.13
N LEU A 74 12.94 0.88 -27.27
CA LEU A 74 12.49 2.22 -26.88
C LEU A 74 13.57 3.01 -26.13
N LYS A 75 14.28 2.36 -25.20
CA LYS A 75 15.42 2.96 -24.49
C LYS A 75 16.53 3.36 -25.47
N LEU A 76 16.86 2.49 -26.42
CA LEU A 76 17.85 2.79 -27.45
C LEU A 76 17.41 3.96 -28.34
N ARG A 77 16.16 3.97 -28.81
CA ARG A 77 15.60 5.09 -29.60
C ARG A 77 15.70 6.41 -28.84
N ARG A 78 15.36 6.40 -27.53
CA ARG A 78 15.47 7.59 -26.67
C ARG A 78 16.92 8.05 -26.51
N PHE A 79 17.86 7.11 -26.36
CA PHE A 79 19.28 7.40 -26.29
C PHE A 79 19.79 8.06 -27.58
N LEU A 80 19.49 7.46 -28.74
CA LEU A 80 19.90 8.00 -30.04
C LEU A 80 19.33 9.39 -30.27
N LYS A 81 18.05 9.64 -29.98
CA LYS A 81 17.46 10.99 -30.10
C LYS A 81 18.10 12.03 -29.19
N ARG A 82 18.61 11.62 -28.02
CA ARG A 82 19.24 12.53 -27.05
C ARG A 82 20.66 12.91 -27.46
N TYR A 83 21.47 11.95 -27.89
CA TYR A 83 22.90 12.15 -28.13
C TYR A 83 23.26 12.35 -29.60
N LEU A 84 22.40 11.91 -30.53
CA LEU A 84 22.62 12.00 -31.97
C LEU A 84 21.43 12.71 -32.63
N PRO A 85 21.22 14.03 -32.36
CA PRO A 85 20.05 14.78 -32.82
C PRO A 85 19.98 14.95 -34.35
N PHE A 86 21.08 14.65 -35.05
CA PHE A 86 21.22 14.76 -36.50
C PHE A 86 20.89 13.46 -37.24
N ILE A 87 20.61 12.35 -36.54
CA ILE A 87 20.19 11.10 -37.19
C ILE A 87 18.66 11.08 -37.33
N PRO A 88 18.12 10.90 -38.55
CA PRO A 88 16.69 10.80 -38.76
C PRO A 88 16.18 9.41 -38.33
N VAL A 89 15.92 9.23 -37.04
CA VAL A 89 15.29 8.01 -36.50
C VAL A 89 13.76 8.19 -36.55
N LYS A 90 13.11 7.72 -37.63
CA LYS A 90 11.64 7.65 -37.75
C LYS A 90 11.07 6.72 -36.68
#